data_AF-A0A564UQD9-F1
#
_entry.id   AF-A0A564UQD9-F1
#
_cell.length_a   1.000
_cell.length_b   1.000
_cell.length_c   1.000
_cell.angle_alpha   90.00
_cell.angle_beta   90.00
_cell.angle_gamma   90.00
#
_symmetry.space_group_name_H-M   'P 1'
#
loop_
_entity.id
_entity.type
_entity.pdbx_description
1 polymer ?
#
loop_
_entity_poly.entity_id
_entity_poly.type
_entity_poly.pdbx_seq_one_letter_code
_entity_poly.pdbx_strand_id
1 'polypeptide(L)'
;MRKIKKLVAVLLAATMMMAMGVTAFAATPTTCKFTKTNGSALKLGMDTKLIESCDLSDDNVATVVFKTYSLLGYKGDIVGVSGDAVVSTGENDDGDFYAVINMNKATTKETGVPVRLTFKFSLGITPPGMSNPMDAMFVCY
;
A
#
# COMPACT_ATOMS: atom_id res chain seq x y z
N MET A 1 -32.47 24.66 18.64
CA MET A 1 -32.49 23.20 18.36
C MET A 1 -31.19 22.69 17.69
N ARG A 2 -29.99 23.06 18.21
CA ARG A 2 -28.70 22.64 17.61
C ARG A 2 -27.91 21.58 18.41
N LYS A 3 -28.36 21.22 19.62
CA LYS A 3 -27.59 20.35 20.54
C LYS A 3 -28.12 18.92 20.71
N ILE A 4 -29.39 18.64 20.36
CA ILE A 4 -29.97 17.28 20.42
C ILE A 4 -29.50 16.40 19.24
N LYS A 5 -29.26 16.99 18.06
CA LYS A 5 -28.79 16.25 16.87
C LYS A 5 -27.39 15.65 17.01
N LYS A 6 -26.58 16.09 17.98
CA LYS A 6 -25.22 15.57 18.19
C LYS A 6 -25.18 14.28 19.01
N LEU A 7 -26.20 13.99 19.83
CA LEU A 7 -26.20 12.78 20.67
C LEU A 7 -26.67 11.53 19.91
N VAL A 8 -27.58 11.69 18.93
CA VAL A 8 -28.08 10.57 18.13
C VAL A 8 -27.02 10.01 17.18
N ALA A 9 -26.09 10.86 16.71
CA ALA A 9 -25.01 10.44 15.82
C ALA A 9 -23.95 9.55 16.53
N VAL A 10 -23.74 9.75 17.83
CA VAL A 10 -22.78 8.95 18.62
C VAL A 10 -23.37 7.57 18.97
N LEU A 11 -24.69 7.48 19.16
CA LEU A 11 -25.38 6.21 19.41
C LEU A 11 -25.42 5.30 18.18
N LEU A 12 -25.55 5.84 16.96
CA LEU A 12 -25.52 5.04 15.73
C LEU A 12 -24.12 4.46 15.43
N ALA A 13 -23.07 5.19 15.81
CA ALA A 13 -21.68 4.73 15.65
C ALA A 13 -21.35 3.59 16.64
N ALA A 14 -21.91 3.61 17.86
CA ALA A 14 -21.67 2.58 18.86
C ALA A 14 -22.32 1.22 18.51
N THR A 15 -23.42 1.21 17.75
CA THR A 15 -24.06 -0.05 17.33
C THR A 15 -23.39 -0.73 16.14
N MET A 16 -22.56 -0.03 15.37
CA MET A 16 -21.80 -0.64 14.26
C MET A 16 -20.47 -1.26 14.72
N MET A 17 -19.98 -0.94 15.92
CA MET A 17 -18.73 -1.49 16.46
C MET A 17 -18.90 -2.85 17.19
N MET A 18 -20.11 -3.41 17.22
CA MET A 18 -20.45 -4.56 18.10
C MET A 18 -20.69 -5.89 17.35
N ALA A 19 -20.38 -6.01 16.05
CA ALA A 19 -20.77 -7.21 15.29
C ALA A 19 -19.80 -7.66 14.19
N MET A 20 -18.52 -7.29 14.26
CA MET A 20 -17.50 -8.04 13.51
C MET A 20 -16.68 -8.82 14.51
N GLY A 21 -17.29 -9.93 14.92
CA GLY A 21 -16.69 -10.93 15.76
C GLY A 21 -15.33 -11.31 15.22
N VAL A 22 -14.39 -11.46 16.15
CA VAL A 22 -13.02 -11.88 15.96
C VAL A 22 -13.03 -13.32 15.43
N THR A 23 -13.33 -13.51 14.16
CA THR A 23 -12.93 -14.70 13.44
C THR A 23 -11.47 -14.48 13.06
N ALA A 24 -10.59 -14.81 14.00
CA ALA A 24 -9.19 -15.09 13.71
C ALA A 24 -9.13 -16.36 12.84
N PHE A 25 -9.55 -16.24 11.58
CA PHE A 25 -9.09 -17.16 10.55
C PHE A 25 -7.58 -16.95 10.47
N ALA A 26 -6.83 -18.04 10.54
CA ALA A 26 -5.43 -18.05 10.17
C ALA A 26 -5.33 -17.71 8.68
N ALA A 27 -5.42 -16.42 8.36
CA ALA A 27 -5.08 -15.92 7.05
C ALA A 27 -3.60 -16.23 6.86
N THR A 28 -3.29 -16.94 5.78
CA THR A 28 -1.93 -17.01 5.24
C THR A 28 -1.33 -15.61 5.31
N PRO A 29 -0.11 -15.43 5.86
CA PRO A 29 0.46 -14.11 6.03
C PRO A 29 0.52 -13.42 4.67
N THR A 30 -0.26 -12.34 4.53
CA THR A 30 -0.33 -11.55 3.31
C THR A 30 1.08 -11.09 2.95
N THR A 31 1.57 -11.56 1.81
CA THR A 31 2.92 -11.25 1.34
C THR A 31 2.81 -10.32 0.15
N CYS A 32 3.20 -9.06 0.36
CA CYS A 32 3.22 -8.04 -0.68
C CYS A 32 4.65 -7.70 -1.09
N LYS A 33 4.87 -7.54 -2.39
CA LYS A 33 6.15 -7.13 -2.93
C LYS A 33 6.03 -6.43 -4.26
N PHE A 34 7.04 -5.65 -4.60
CA PHE A 34 7.24 -5.10 -5.93
C PHE A 34 8.28 -5.92 -6.69
N THR A 35 7.98 -6.25 -7.94
CA THR A 35 8.89 -6.99 -8.83
C THR A 35 9.04 -6.24 -10.14
N LYS A 36 9.99 -6.67 -10.96
CA LYS A 36 10.06 -6.24 -12.37
C LYS A 36 9.01 -6.98 -13.19
N THR A 37 8.78 -6.54 -14.42
CA THR A 37 7.87 -7.20 -15.37
C THR A 37 8.18 -8.69 -15.60
N ASN A 38 9.43 -9.11 -15.41
CA ASN A 38 9.85 -10.52 -15.52
C ASN A 38 9.74 -11.31 -14.19
N GLY A 39 9.08 -10.77 -13.16
CA GLY A 39 8.91 -11.37 -11.84
C GLY A 39 10.14 -11.34 -10.93
N SER A 40 11.30 -10.87 -11.41
CA SER A 40 12.50 -10.74 -10.59
C SER A 40 12.37 -9.62 -9.55
N ALA A 41 13.06 -9.74 -8.42
CA ALA A 41 13.09 -8.71 -7.40
C ALA A 41 13.61 -7.36 -7.94
N LEU A 42 13.09 -6.27 -7.38
CA LEU A 42 13.66 -4.95 -7.60
C LEU A 42 15.06 -4.88 -6.98
N LYS A 43 15.91 -4.01 -7.54
CA LYS A 43 17.25 -3.80 -7.01
C LYS A 43 17.20 -3.08 -5.66
N LEU A 44 18.29 -3.17 -4.91
CA LEU A 44 18.48 -2.43 -3.66
C LEU A 44 17.35 -2.67 -2.64
N GLY A 45 16.80 -3.89 -2.57
CA GLY A 45 15.79 -4.28 -1.56
C GLY A 45 14.46 -3.52 -1.63
N MET A 46 14.16 -2.87 -2.75
CA MET A 46 12.92 -2.13 -2.96
C MET A 46 11.70 -3.01 -3.21
N ASP A 47 11.90 -4.30 -3.39
CA ASP A 47 10.83 -5.27 -3.52
C ASP A 47 9.98 -5.35 -2.26
N THR A 48 10.58 -5.21 -1.07
CA THR A 48 9.87 -5.38 0.21
C THR A 48 10.15 -4.28 1.23
N LYS A 49 11.36 -3.69 1.26
CA LYS A 49 11.77 -2.80 2.37
C LYS A 49 11.07 -1.45 2.41
N LEU A 50 10.34 -1.09 1.37
CA LEU A 50 9.54 0.13 1.29
C LEU A 50 8.09 -0.07 1.77
N ILE A 51 7.69 -1.31 2.06
CA ILE A 51 6.38 -1.64 2.62
C ILE A 51 6.52 -1.70 4.14
N GLU A 52 5.66 -0.96 4.85
CA GLU A 52 5.50 -1.09 6.29
C GLU A 52 4.48 -2.17 6.61
N SER A 53 3.30 -2.07 6.01
CA SER A 53 2.25 -3.06 6.14
C SER A 53 1.50 -3.22 4.83
N CYS A 54 0.87 -4.38 4.69
CA CYS A 54 0.02 -4.68 3.56
C CYS A 54 -1.11 -5.57 4.04
N ASP A 55 -2.34 -5.18 3.73
CA ASP A 55 -3.54 -5.91 4.05
C ASP A 55 -4.30 -6.23 2.76
N LEU A 56 -4.61 -7.51 2.55
CA LEU A 56 -5.36 -7.99 1.38
C LEU A 56 -6.76 -8.38 1.83
N SER A 57 -7.74 -7.60 1.41
CA SER A 57 -9.16 -7.93 1.64
C SER A 57 -9.61 -9.13 0.81
N ASP A 58 -10.72 -9.75 1.24
CA ASP A 58 -11.37 -10.87 0.54
C ASP A 58 -11.78 -10.53 -0.91
N ASP A 59 -12.00 -9.24 -1.20
CA ASP A 59 -12.32 -8.72 -2.53
C ASP A 59 -11.07 -8.59 -3.43
N ASN A 60 -9.91 -9.13 -3.03
CA ASN A 60 -8.62 -8.96 -3.68
C ASN A 60 -8.23 -7.48 -3.85
N VAL A 61 -8.53 -6.64 -2.87
CA VAL A 61 -8.06 -5.25 -2.82
C VAL A 61 -7.01 -5.13 -1.73
N ALA A 62 -5.79 -4.78 -2.13
CA ALA A 62 -4.65 -4.61 -1.24
C ALA A 62 -4.54 -3.16 -0.79
N THR A 63 -4.47 -2.94 0.52
CA THR A 63 -4.10 -1.64 1.12
C THR A 63 -2.65 -1.75 1.59
N VAL A 64 -1.78 -0.92 1.01
CA VAL A 64 -0.33 -0.93 1.27
C VAL A 64 0.05 0.38 1.93
N VAL A 65 0.67 0.31 3.11
CA VAL A 65 1.28 1.46 3.78
C VAL A 65 2.77 1.43 3.51
N PHE A 66 3.29 2.56 3.06
CA PHE A 66 4.71 2.72 2.75
C PHE A 66 5.44 3.37 3.90
N LYS A 67 6.71 3.00 4.05
CA LYS A 67 7.64 3.71 4.94
C LYS A 67 8.75 4.37 4.17
N THR A 68 9.47 5.24 4.86
CA THR A 68 10.75 5.76 4.37
C THR A 68 11.69 4.62 4.02
N TYR A 69 12.00 4.52 2.74
CA TYR A 69 13.04 3.63 2.24
C TYR A 69 14.39 4.14 2.76
N SER A 70 15.18 3.24 3.35
CA SER A 70 16.52 3.55 3.85
C SER A 70 17.50 2.41 3.54
N LEU A 71 18.40 2.60 2.59
CA LEU A 71 19.44 1.62 2.26
C LEU A 71 20.71 2.30 1.74
N LEU A 72 21.88 1.82 2.18
CA LEU A 72 23.21 2.30 1.73
C LEU A 72 23.35 3.83 1.79
N GLY A 73 22.76 4.47 2.81
CA GLY A 73 22.80 5.92 3.02
C GLY A 73 21.77 6.72 2.22
N TYR A 74 21.05 6.09 1.28
CA TYR A 74 19.93 6.74 0.60
C TYR A 74 18.67 6.63 1.44
N LYS A 75 17.98 7.76 1.59
CA LYS A 75 16.66 7.85 2.20
C LYS A 75 15.68 8.49 1.25
N GLY A 76 14.45 7.97 1.20
CA GLY A 76 13.39 8.56 0.40
C GLY A 76 12.03 7.95 0.66
N ASP A 77 11.00 8.73 0.38
CA ASP A 77 9.62 8.35 0.58
C ASP A 77 8.94 8.11 -0.77
N ILE A 78 7.96 7.21 -0.80
CA ILE A 78 7.04 7.12 -1.92
C ILE A 78 6.02 8.24 -1.75
N VAL A 79 5.92 9.07 -2.78
CA VAL A 79 5.01 10.23 -2.81
C VAL A 79 3.92 10.08 -3.87
N GLY A 80 3.92 8.95 -4.58
CA GLY A 80 2.91 8.67 -5.59
C GLY A 80 2.96 7.24 -6.07
N VAL A 81 1.78 6.66 -6.28
CA VAL A 81 1.58 5.35 -6.89
C VAL A 81 0.47 5.52 -7.92
N SER A 82 0.71 5.12 -9.16
CA SER A 82 -0.27 5.22 -10.24
C SER A 82 -0.31 3.96 -11.10
N GLY A 83 -1.40 3.77 -11.83
CA GLY A 83 -1.64 2.60 -12.68
C GLY A 83 -3.11 2.24 -12.68
N ASP A 84 -3.54 1.45 -13.67
CA ASP A 84 -4.97 1.13 -13.85
C ASP A 84 -5.56 0.36 -12.66
N ALA A 85 -4.73 -0.37 -11.92
CA ALA A 85 -5.14 -1.12 -10.73
C ALA A 85 -5.18 -0.25 -9.46
N VAL A 86 -4.65 0.96 -9.48
CA VAL A 86 -4.63 1.85 -8.31
C VAL A 86 -6.01 2.49 -8.16
N VAL A 87 -6.67 2.20 -7.03
CA VAL A 87 -8.01 2.69 -6.70
C VAL A 87 -7.93 4.07 -6.05
N SER A 88 -7.02 4.22 -5.09
CA SER A 88 -6.80 5.48 -4.38
C SER A 88 -5.43 5.51 -3.74
N THR A 89 -4.95 6.72 -3.47
CA THR A 89 -3.75 6.97 -2.65
C THR A 89 -4.05 8.08 -1.65
N GLY A 90 -3.34 8.10 -0.53
CA GLY A 90 -3.49 9.15 0.48
C GLY A 90 -2.41 9.08 1.55
N GLU A 91 -2.64 9.82 2.62
CA GLU A 91 -1.84 9.75 3.84
C GLU A 91 -2.77 9.32 4.99
N ASN A 92 -2.30 8.41 5.84
CA ASN A 92 -3.04 8.01 7.03
C ASN A 92 -2.91 9.07 8.15
N ASP A 93 -3.56 8.85 9.29
CA ASP A 93 -3.51 9.79 10.43
C ASP A 93 -2.09 9.96 11.01
N ASP A 94 -1.21 8.99 10.77
CA ASP A 94 0.20 9.00 11.17
C ASP A 94 1.11 9.75 10.16
N GLY A 95 0.57 10.16 9.02
CA GLY A 95 1.30 10.84 7.94
C GLY A 95 2.04 9.91 6.98
N ASP A 96 1.85 8.59 7.10
CA ASP A 96 2.40 7.61 6.17
C ASP A 96 1.57 7.57 4.88
N PHE A 97 2.28 7.58 3.75
CA PHE A 97 1.67 7.42 2.45
C PHE A 97 1.14 6.00 2.28
N TYR A 98 -0.08 5.87 1.75
CA TYR A 98 -0.69 4.58 1.43
C TYR A 98 -1.24 4.53 0.00
N ALA A 99 -1.36 3.33 -0.53
CA ALA A 99 -2.05 3.06 -1.79
C ALA A 99 -3.02 1.88 -1.64
N VAL A 100 -4.17 2.00 -2.30
CA VAL A 100 -5.18 0.94 -2.43
C VAL A 100 -5.12 0.42 -3.86
N ILE A 101 -4.84 -0.87 -4.02
CA ILE A 101 -4.55 -1.51 -5.31
C ILE A 101 -5.48 -2.71 -5.49
N ASN A 102 -6.24 -2.72 -6.59
CA ASN A 102 -7.14 -3.80 -6.95
C ASN A 102 -6.38 -4.92 -7.69
N MET A 103 -6.18 -6.04 -7.00
CA MET A 103 -5.45 -7.21 -7.49
C MET A 103 -6.27 -8.08 -8.44
N ASN A 104 -7.58 -7.86 -8.59
CA ASN A 104 -8.38 -8.56 -9.61
C ASN A 104 -7.97 -8.20 -11.05
N LYS A 105 -7.21 -7.13 -11.23
CA LYS A 105 -6.63 -6.77 -12.53
C LYS A 105 -5.31 -7.50 -12.82
N ALA A 106 -4.84 -8.36 -11.92
CA ALA A 106 -3.64 -9.15 -12.15
C ALA A 106 -3.92 -10.24 -13.18
N THR A 107 -3.03 -10.38 -14.17
CA THR A 107 -3.12 -11.49 -15.15
C THR A 107 -2.86 -12.83 -14.47
N THR A 108 -1.92 -12.87 -13.51
CA THR A 108 -1.70 -14.00 -12.60
C THR A 108 -1.27 -13.49 -11.22
N LYS A 109 -1.49 -14.30 -10.17
CA LYS A 109 -0.99 -14.00 -8.81
C LYS A 109 0.54 -13.85 -8.74
N GLU A 110 1.27 -14.43 -9.70
CA GLU A 110 2.73 -14.41 -9.74
C GLU A 110 3.30 -13.20 -10.47
N THR A 111 2.56 -12.65 -11.43
CA THR A 111 2.98 -11.47 -12.21
C THR A 111 2.46 -10.16 -11.63
N GLY A 112 1.36 -10.18 -10.87
CA GLY A 112 0.83 -9.00 -10.19
C GLY A 112 0.19 -7.99 -11.14
N VAL A 113 0.03 -6.75 -10.67
CA VAL A 113 -0.51 -5.62 -11.43
C VAL A 113 0.56 -4.57 -11.72
N PRO A 114 0.59 -3.97 -12.91
CA PRO A 114 1.54 -2.91 -13.21
C PRO A 114 1.22 -1.65 -12.41
N VAL A 115 2.25 -1.07 -11.81
CA VAL A 115 2.19 0.19 -11.06
C VAL A 115 3.42 1.03 -11.35
N ARG A 116 3.26 2.35 -11.27
CA ARG A 116 4.33 3.33 -11.40
C ARG A 116 4.51 4.05 -10.08
N LEU A 117 5.68 3.88 -9.48
CA LEU A 117 6.07 4.45 -8.20
C LEU A 117 6.82 5.77 -8.42
N THR A 118 6.49 6.79 -7.65
CA THR A 118 7.18 8.09 -7.63
C THR A 118 7.81 8.30 -6.27
N PHE A 119 9.10 8.62 -6.26
CA PHE A 119 9.89 8.79 -5.07
C PHE A 119 10.25 10.25 -4.82
N LYS A 120 10.49 10.58 -3.56
CA LYS A 120 11.14 11.81 -3.13
C LYS A 120 12.32 11.44 -2.24
N PHE A 121 13.53 11.47 -2.81
CA PHE A 121 14.75 11.20 -2.06
C PHE A 121 15.19 12.42 -1.26
N SER A 122 15.63 12.21 -0.02
CA SER A 122 16.02 13.30 0.90
C SER A 122 17.19 14.13 0.38
N LEU A 123 18.07 13.54 -0.43
CA LEU A 123 19.20 14.23 -1.06
C LEU A 123 18.87 14.83 -2.43
N GLY A 124 17.62 14.71 -2.91
CA GLY A 124 17.21 15.13 -4.25
C GLY A 124 17.85 14.32 -5.39
N ILE A 125 18.66 13.31 -5.07
CA ILE A 125 19.38 12.48 -6.03
C ILE A 125 18.79 11.07 -6.00
N THR A 126 18.39 10.58 -7.17
CA THR A 126 17.97 9.19 -7.35
C THR A 126 19.18 8.27 -7.20
N PRO A 127 19.12 7.20 -6.38
CA PRO A 127 20.24 6.29 -6.21
C PRO A 127 20.74 5.69 -7.54
N PRO A 128 22.05 5.47 -7.70
CA PRO A 128 22.59 4.86 -8.92
C PRO A 128 21.92 3.53 -9.24
N GLY A 129 21.48 3.38 -10.49
CA GLY A 129 20.78 2.17 -10.94
C GLY A 129 19.29 2.11 -10.60
N MET A 130 18.72 3.22 -10.11
CA MET A 130 17.27 3.42 -9.96
C MET A 130 16.74 4.46 -10.94
N SER A 131 15.46 4.36 -11.27
CA SER A 131 14.70 5.40 -11.96
C SER A 131 13.70 6.05 -11.00
N ASN A 132 13.36 7.30 -11.29
CA ASN A 132 12.28 8.00 -10.61
C ASN A 132 11.55 8.89 -11.63
N PRO A 133 10.28 8.61 -11.96
CA PRO A 133 9.46 7.49 -11.48
C PRO A 133 9.97 6.11 -11.95
N MET A 134 9.45 5.05 -11.33
CA MET A 134 9.83 3.66 -11.56
C MET A 134 8.61 2.80 -11.88
N ASP A 135 8.69 2.01 -12.95
CA ASP A 135 7.68 1.01 -13.28
C ASP A 135 8.01 -0.31 -12.56
N ALA A 136 7.00 -0.90 -11.94
CA ALA A 136 7.09 -2.16 -11.22
C ALA A 136 5.79 -2.96 -11.38
N MET A 137 5.84 -4.23 -10.98
CA MET A 137 4.68 -5.06 -10.79
C MET A 137 4.42 -5.20 -9.29
N PHE A 138 3.23 -4.86 -8.83
CA PHE A 138 2.81 -5.10 -7.46
C PHE A 138 2.17 -6.49 -7.35
N VAL A 139 2.71 -7.31 -6.46
CA VAL A 139 2.30 -8.70 -6.22
C VAL A 139 1.86 -8.82 -4.77
N CYS A 140 0.73 -9.48 -4.54
CA CYS A 140 0.14 -9.67 -3.22
C CYS A 140 -0.65 -10.99 -3.19
N TYR A 141 -0.41 -11.85 -2.19
CA TYR A 141 -1.07 -13.14 -2.00
C TYR A 141 -1.04 -13.60 -0.54
#